data_AF-A0A925B3H1-F1
#
_entry.id   AF-A0A925B3H1-F1
#
_cell.length_a   1.000
_cell.length_b   1.000
_cell.length_c   1.000
_cell.angle_alpha   90.00
_cell.angle_beta   90.00
_cell.angle_gamma   90.00
#
_symmetry.space_group_name_H-M   'P 1'
#
loop_
_entity.id
_entity.type
_entity.pdbx_description
1 polymer ?
#
loop_
_entity_poly.entity_id
_entity_poly.type
_entity_poly.pdbx_seq_one_letter_code
_entity_poly.pdbx_strand_id
1 'polypeptide(L)'
;MGKLNKLRGRSLEEIRVRGGQKLTAYGEKLGLTGQLPSDADFLRLIDEEPFGGTEPSADDLLENFGTWRNAQFFPAFFDKELTVQAYKLYFGERPAQQIIRRAEAIVTGKIPLLGYEGLDFGVPIDWHLEPIAQKRSPLKHWKEFDEL
;
A
#
# COMPACT_ATOMS: atom_id res chain seq x y z
N MET A 1 -36.70 16.53 4.34
CA MET A 1 -37.53 15.36 4.72
C MET A 1 -36.62 14.28 5.29
N GLY A 2 -36.86 13.88 6.54
CA GLY A 2 -35.81 13.39 7.45
C GLY A 2 -35.46 11.90 7.37
N LYS A 3 -34.25 11.58 7.86
CA LYS A 3 -33.63 10.24 7.99
C LYS A 3 -34.53 9.17 8.67
N LEU A 4 -35.62 9.59 9.31
CA LEU A 4 -36.62 8.74 9.98
C LEU A 4 -37.44 7.87 9.01
N ASN A 5 -37.70 8.32 7.78
CA ASN A 5 -38.43 7.49 6.80
C ASN A 5 -37.62 6.26 6.33
N LYS A 6 -36.27 6.28 6.46
CA LYS A 6 -35.42 5.13 6.12
C LYS A 6 -35.48 3.98 7.15
N LEU A 7 -36.12 4.19 8.30
CA LEU A 7 -36.23 3.20 9.39
C LEU A 7 -37.59 2.48 9.39
N ARG A 8 -38.56 2.95 8.60
CA ARG A 8 -39.92 2.42 8.59
C ARG A 8 -39.93 1.07 7.83
N GLY A 9 -40.22 -0.02 8.53
CA GLY A 9 -40.31 -1.37 7.96
C GLY A 9 -39.06 -2.24 8.08
N ARG A 10 -38.02 -1.82 8.82
CA ARG A 10 -36.79 -2.61 9.03
C ARG A 10 -36.84 -3.45 10.30
N SER A 11 -36.22 -4.64 10.27
CA SER A 11 -36.16 -5.52 11.42
C SER A 11 -35.27 -4.93 12.54
N LEU A 12 -35.53 -5.33 13.79
CA LEU A 12 -34.71 -4.90 14.94
C LEU A 12 -33.24 -5.31 14.80
N GLU A 13 -33.00 -6.45 14.15
CA GLU A 13 -31.67 -6.94 13.82
C GLU A 13 -30.95 -6.02 12.83
N GLU A 14 -31.62 -5.60 11.76
CA GLU A 14 -31.06 -4.66 10.78
C GLU A 14 -30.75 -3.29 11.42
N ILE A 15 -31.61 -2.83 12.34
CA ILE A 15 -31.41 -1.59 13.09
C ILE A 15 -30.16 -1.71 13.98
N ARG A 16 -29.98 -2.84 14.67
CA ARG A 16 -28.81 -3.10 15.52
C ARG A 16 -27.52 -3.15 14.70
N VAL A 17 -27.52 -3.88 13.59
CA VAL A 17 -26.34 -4.01 12.72
C VAL A 17 -25.94 -2.65 12.14
N ARG A 18 -26.88 -1.90 11.55
CA ARG A 18 -26.59 -0.58 10.97
C ARG A 18 -26.26 0.47 12.03
N GLY A 19 -26.82 0.34 13.23
CA GLY A 19 -26.47 1.17 14.39
C GLY A 19 -25.02 0.94 14.80
N GLY A 20 -24.60 -0.32 14.96
CA GLY A 20 -23.23 -0.70 15.25
C GLY A 20 -22.24 -0.19 14.21
N GLN A 21 -22.52 -0.43 12.92
CA GLN A 21 -21.67 0.05 11.82
C GLN A 21 -21.47 1.57 11.83
N LYS A 22 -22.52 2.34 12.15
CA LYS A 22 -22.42 3.80 12.28
C LYS A 22 -21.62 4.25 13.48
N LEU A 23 -21.73 3.55 14.61
CA LEU A 23 -20.95 3.85 15.81
C LEU A 23 -19.46 3.54 15.58
N THR A 24 -19.13 2.40 14.97
CA THR A 24 -17.75 2.07 14.58
C THR A 24 -17.19 3.10 13.59
N ALA A 25 -17.97 3.49 12.58
CA ALA A 25 -17.56 4.53 11.64
C ALA A 25 -17.29 5.89 12.27
N TYR A 26 -18.09 6.26 13.26
CA TYR A 26 -17.91 7.51 13.99
C TYR A 26 -16.71 7.43 14.95
N GLY A 27 -16.49 6.26 15.56
CA GLY A 27 -15.29 5.97 16.35
C GLY A 27 -14.01 6.09 15.52
N GLU A 28 -13.98 5.53 14.31
CA GLU A 28 -12.85 5.65 13.38
C GLU A 28 -12.59 7.11 13.00
N LYS A 29 -13.65 7.86 12.68
CA LYS A 29 -13.53 9.29 12.32
C LYS A 29 -12.97 10.15 13.46
N LEU A 30 -13.28 9.81 14.71
CA LEU A 30 -12.75 10.49 15.89
C LEU A 30 -11.39 9.95 16.35
N GLY A 31 -10.82 8.97 15.65
CA GLY A 31 -9.55 8.33 16.01
C GLY A 31 -9.64 7.44 17.27
N LEU A 32 -10.85 7.06 17.70
CA LEU A 32 -11.10 6.19 18.85
C LEU A 32 -10.93 4.71 18.50
N THR A 33 -11.02 4.35 17.22
CA THR A 33 -10.84 2.99 16.69
C THR A 33 -10.09 3.06 15.35
N GLY A 34 -9.41 1.99 14.94
CA GLY A 34 -8.67 1.98 13.67
C GLY A 34 -7.40 2.84 13.68
N GLN A 35 -6.83 3.08 14.86
CA GLN A 35 -5.48 3.63 14.97
C GLN A 35 -4.51 2.67 14.30
N LEU A 36 -3.53 3.22 13.57
CA LEU A 36 -2.40 2.43 13.10
C LEU A 36 -1.77 1.76 14.32
N PRO A 37 -1.45 0.44 14.25
CA PRO A 37 -0.69 -0.22 15.29
C PRO A 37 0.56 0.60 15.60
N SER A 38 0.90 0.73 16.89
CA SER A 38 2.20 1.27 17.25
C SER A 38 3.31 0.31 16.79
N ASP A 39 4.55 0.79 16.72
CA ASP A 39 5.70 -0.08 16.43
C ASP A 39 5.76 -1.25 17.42
N ALA A 40 5.44 -1.01 18.70
CA ALA A 40 5.35 -2.06 19.71
C ALA A 40 4.23 -3.08 19.44
N ASP A 41 3.07 -2.63 18.93
CA ASP A 41 1.99 -3.55 18.54
C ASP A 41 2.36 -4.38 17.31
N PHE A 42 3.11 -3.79 16.37
CA PHE A 42 3.65 -4.49 15.21
C PHE A 42 4.70 -5.53 15.62
N LEU A 43 5.65 -5.17 16.49
CA LEU A 43 6.71 -6.07 16.93
C LEU A 43 6.17 -7.29 17.67
N ARG A 44 5.06 -7.16 18.42
CA ARG A 44 4.36 -8.31 19.03
C ARG A 44 3.78 -9.32 18.02
N LEU A 45 3.62 -8.94 16.75
CA LEU A 45 3.18 -9.86 15.70
C LEU A 45 4.35 -10.66 15.10
N ILE A 46 5.59 -10.28 15.41
CA ILE A 46 6.79 -10.95 14.90
C ILE A 46 7.07 -12.17 15.78
N ASP A 47 7.36 -13.29 15.13
CA ASP A 47 7.85 -14.49 15.81
C ASP A 47 9.26 -14.21 16.35
N GLU A 48 9.44 -14.30 17.66
CA GLU A 48 10.71 -14.02 18.35
C GLU A 48 11.69 -15.20 18.32
N GLU A 49 11.22 -16.42 18.00
CA GLU A 49 12.06 -17.63 17.97
C GLU A 49 13.28 -17.50 17.04
N PRO A 50 13.15 -16.98 15.80
CA PRO A 50 14.30 -16.74 14.93
C PRO A 50 15.32 -15.72 15.47
N PHE A 51 14.95 -14.95 16.49
CA PHE A 51 15.74 -13.86 17.06
C PHE A 51 16.19 -14.14 18.50
N GLY A 52 16.16 -15.40 18.93
CA GLY A 52 16.63 -15.82 20.26
C GLY A 52 15.65 -15.53 21.40
N GLY A 53 14.36 -15.36 21.09
CA GLY A 53 13.31 -15.17 22.10
C GLY A 53 13.30 -13.77 22.72
N THR A 54 13.83 -12.78 22.02
CA THR A 54 13.76 -11.37 22.40
C THR A 54 13.17 -10.54 21.27
N GLU A 55 12.53 -9.44 21.62
CA GLU A 55 12.00 -8.46 20.66
C GLU A 55 13.11 -7.99 19.70
N PRO A 56 12.98 -8.21 18.39
CA PRO A 56 14.03 -7.90 17.42
C PRO A 56 14.13 -6.41 17.15
N SER A 57 15.35 -5.90 17.00
CA SER A 57 15.59 -4.57 16.47
C SER A 57 15.34 -4.52 14.95
N ALA A 58 15.24 -3.31 14.39
CA ALA A 58 15.12 -3.14 12.94
C ALA A 58 16.31 -3.76 12.17
N ASP A 59 17.51 -3.73 12.76
CA ASP A 59 18.70 -4.33 12.16
C ASP A 59 18.62 -5.87 12.21
N ASP A 60 18.12 -6.44 13.31
CA ASP A 60 17.90 -7.89 13.42
C ASP A 60 16.89 -8.38 12.38
N LEU A 61 15.80 -7.63 12.17
CA LEU A 61 14.81 -7.92 11.14
C LEU A 61 15.41 -7.89 9.74
N LEU A 62 16.24 -6.89 9.45
CA LEU A 62 16.91 -6.75 8.15
C LEU A 62 17.93 -7.87 7.91
N GLU A 63 18.72 -8.21 8.93
CA GLU A 63 19.67 -9.32 8.87
C GLU A 63 18.94 -10.65 8.66
N ASN A 64 17.88 -10.90 9.43
CA ASN A 64 17.09 -12.11 9.28
C ASN A 64 16.41 -12.19 7.91
N PHE A 65 15.84 -11.10 7.38
CA PHE A 65 15.33 -11.05 6.00
C PHE A 65 16.40 -11.44 4.98
N GLY A 66 17.65 -11.05 5.24
CA GLY A 66 18.83 -11.45 4.47
C GLY A 66 19.20 -12.94 4.58
N THR A 67 18.77 -13.69 5.59
CA THR A 67 19.08 -15.13 5.68
C THR A 67 18.23 -15.97 4.71
N TRP A 68 17.00 -15.53 4.41
CA TRP A 68 16.11 -16.12 3.40
C TRP A 68 16.67 -16.02 1.97
N ARG A 69 17.78 -15.30 1.76
CA ARG A 69 18.51 -15.17 0.48
C ARG A 69 18.84 -16.52 -0.15
N ASN A 70 19.10 -17.53 0.66
CA ASN A 70 19.57 -18.84 0.18
C ASN A 70 18.44 -19.79 -0.22
N ALA A 71 17.16 -19.42 -0.04
CA ALA A 71 16.00 -20.28 -0.27
C ALA A 71 15.26 -20.02 -1.59
N GLN A 72 15.85 -19.31 -2.56
CA GLN A 72 15.09 -18.76 -3.70
C GLN A 72 15.26 -19.50 -5.03
N PHE A 73 14.15 -19.56 -5.77
CA PHE A 73 14.03 -20.10 -7.14
C PHE A 73 14.64 -19.16 -8.21
N PHE A 74 14.87 -17.89 -7.89
CA PHE A 74 15.57 -16.92 -8.73
C PHE A 74 16.69 -16.21 -7.92
N PRO A 75 17.81 -15.81 -8.55
CA PRO A 75 18.85 -15.01 -7.88
C PRO A 75 18.33 -13.64 -7.37
N ALA A 76 17.17 -13.19 -7.87
CA ALA A 76 16.40 -12.04 -7.40
C ALA A 76 17.26 -10.77 -7.26
N PHE A 77 17.11 -10.02 -6.16
CA PHE A 77 17.83 -8.75 -5.94
C PHE A 77 19.20 -8.95 -5.27
N PHE A 78 19.63 -10.18 -5.02
CA PHE A 78 20.78 -10.48 -4.17
C PHE A 78 22.10 -10.62 -4.93
N ASP A 79 22.03 -11.02 -6.19
CA ASP A 79 23.13 -10.96 -7.16
C ASP A 79 22.63 -10.14 -8.36
N LYS A 80 22.92 -8.85 -8.31
CA LYS A 80 22.46 -7.89 -9.31
C LYS A 80 23.00 -8.24 -10.68
N GLU A 81 24.27 -8.59 -10.76
CA GLU A 81 24.98 -8.91 -11.99
C GLU A 81 24.37 -10.14 -12.66
N LEU A 82 24.14 -11.22 -11.90
CA LEU A 82 23.52 -12.43 -12.41
C LEU A 82 22.08 -12.21 -12.83
N THR A 83 21.30 -11.45 -12.06
CA THR A 83 19.91 -11.13 -12.40
C THR A 83 19.80 -10.29 -13.67
N VAL A 84 20.68 -9.29 -13.84
CA VAL A 84 20.74 -8.49 -15.07
C VAL A 84 21.13 -9.36 -16.27
N GLN A 85 22.12 -10.25 -16.10
CA GLN A 85 22.54 -11.19 -17.15
C GLN A 85 21.40 -12.14 -17.54
N ALA A 86 20.76 -12.77 -16.57
CA ALA A 86 19.63 -13.67 -16.80
C ALA A 86 18.47 -12.94 -17.48
N TYR A 87 18.12 -11.74 -17.01
CA TYR A 87 17.05 -10.94 -17.61
C TYR A 87 17.36 -10.60 -19.07
N LYS A 88 18.58 -10.14 -19.36
CA LYS A 88 19.01 -9.85 -20.74
C LYS A 88 19.04 -11.11 -21.62
N LEU A 89 19.42 -12.26 -21.07
CA LEU A 89 19.42 -13.53 -21.80
C LEU A 89 18.00 -13.96 -22.20
N TYR A 90 17.03 -13.86 -21.30
CA TYR A 90 15.66 -14.32 -21.55
C TYR A 90 14.79 -13.30 -22.32
N PHE A 91 14.98 -12.01 -22.08
CA PHE A 91 14.11 -10.95 -22.61
C PHE A 91 14.81 -10.03 -23.63
N GLY A 92 16.14 -10.08 -23.72
CA GLY A 92 16.94 -9.23 -24.61
C GLY A 92 17.27 -7.84 -24.06
N GLU A 93 18.12 -7.11 -24.78
CA GLU A 93 18.60 -5.78 -24.37
C GLU A 93 17.53 -4.70 -24.40
N ARG A 94 16.59 -4.76 -25.36
CA ARG A 94 15.58 -3.71 -25.53
C ARG A 94 14.65 -3.61 -24.31
N PRO A 95 14.04 -4.69 -23.78
CA PRO A 95 13.25 -4.61 -22.55
C PRO A 95 14.06 -4.16 -21.33
N ALA A 96 15.32 -4.59 -21.21
CA ALA A 96 16.20 -4.14 -20.13
C ALA A 96 16.39 -2.61 -20.15
N GLN A 97 16.63 -2.03 -21.33
CA GLN A 97 16.72 -0.57 -21.50
C GLN A 97 15.39 0.14 -21.19
N GLN A 98 14.24 -0.48 -21.51
CA GLN A 98 12.92 0.10 -21.19
C GLN A 98 12.67 0.17 -19.68
N ILE A 99 13.10 -0.83 -18.91
CA ILE A 99 13.02 -0.79 -17.44
C ILE A 99 13.83 0.39 -16.89
N ILE A 100 15.06 0.56 -17.36
CA ILE A 100 15.94 1.66 -16.92
C ILE A 100 15.28 3.01 -17.24
N ARG A 101 14.81 3.20 -18.48
CA ARG A 101 14.13 4.45 -18.89
C ARG A 101 12.88 4.74 -18.05
N ARG A 102 12.09 3.71 -17.71
CA ARG A 102 10.93 3.86 -16.83
C ARG A 102 11.33 4.25 -15.42
N ALA A 103 12.37 3.63 -14.87
CA ALA A 103 12.90 4.00 -13.55
C ALA A 103 13.39 5.46 -13.53
N GLU A 104 14.13 5.88 -14.56
CA GLU A 104 14.58 7.28 -14.71
C GLU A 104 13.39 8.25 -14.82
N ALA A 105 12.35 7.90 -15.57
CA ALA A 105 11.14 8.71 -15.67
C ALA A 105 10.41 8.86 -14.32
N ILE A 106 10.28 7.77 -13.55
CA ILE A 106 9.64 7.77 -12.23
C ILE A 106 10.37 8.70 -11.26
N VAL A 107 11.71 8.74 -11.28
CA VAL A 107 12.50 9.67 -10.47
C VAL A 107 12.15 11.13 -10.77
N THR A 108 11.75 11.43 -12.01
CA THR A 108 11.29 12.77 -12.44
C THR A 108 9.78 13.00 -12.27
N GLY A 109 9.07 12.15 -11.53
CA GLY A 109 7.62 12.27 -11.30
C GLY A 109 6.76 11.72 -12.44
N LYS A 110 7.36 11.14 -13.48
CA LYS A 110 6.66 10.61 -14.65
C LYS A 110 6.43 9.10 -14.50
N ILE A 111 5.22 8.73 -14.13
CA ILE A 111 4.89 7.35 -13.74
C ILE A 111 3.97 6.72 -14.79
N PRO A 112 4.39 5.63 -15.46
CA PRO A 112 3.48 4.86 -16.30
C PRO A 112 2.46 4.11 -15.43
N LEU A 113 1.17 4.26 -15.73
CA LEU A 113 0.09 3.68 -14.92
C LEU A 113 -1.10 3.29 -15.81
N LEU A 114 -1.64 2.08 -15.62
CA LEU A 114 -2.84 1.56 -16.30
C LEU A 114 -2.81 1.70 -17.83
N GLY A 115 -1.64 1.50 -18.45
CA GLY A 115 -1.46 1.58 -19.91
C GLY A 115 -1.16 2.98 -20.44
N TYR A 116 -1.21 4.02 -19.60
CA TYR A 116 -0.69 5.34 -19.95
C TYR A 116 0.81 5.42 -19.64
N GLU A 117 1.54 6.08 -20.53
CA GLU A 117 2.97 6.33 -20.39
C GLU A 117 3.21 7.82 -20.11
N GLY A 118 4.21 8.13 -19.28
CA GLY A 118 4.65 9.52 -19.05
C GLY A 118 3.67 10.42 -18.30
N LEU A 119 2.77 9.86 -17.48
CA LEU A 119 1.88 10.66 -16.63
C LEU A 119 2.69 11.44 -15.59
N ASP A 120 2.53 12.75 -15.56
CA ASP A 120 3.29 13.64 -14.69
C ASP A 120 2.55 13.89 -13.37
N PHE A 121 3.08 13.34 -12.28
CA PHE A 121 2.57 13.53 -10.92
C PHE A 121 3.32 14.63 -10.14
N GLY A 122 4.28 15.31 -10.79
CA GLY A 122 5.14 16.31 -10.18
C GLY A 122 6.29 15.75 -9.35
N VAL A 123 7.17 16.65 -8.92
CA VAL A 123 8.30 16.37 -8.02
C VAL A 123 8.29 17.43 -6.92
N PRO A 124 7.89 17.10 -5.66
CA PRO A 124 7.52 15.77 -5.16
C PRO A 124 6.21 15.24 -5.76
N ILE A 125 6.04 13.92 -5.73
CA ILE A 125 4.84 13.23 -6.26
C ILE A 125 3.60 13.67 -5.47
N ASP A 126 2.61 14.25 -6.15
CA ASP A 126 1.29 14.52 -5.58
C ASP A 126 0.38 13.30 -5.78
N TRP A 127 0.32 12.44 -4.75
CA TRP A 127 -0.55 11.25 -4.76
C TRP A 127 -2.05 11.55 -4.86
N HIS A 128 -2.45 12.82 -4.70
CA HIS A 128 -3.83 13.25 -4.88
C HIS A 128 -4.11 13.75 -6.30
N LEU A 129 -3.09 13.97 -7.12
CA LEU A 129 -3.24 14.45 -8.49
C LEU A 129 -3.65 13.30 -9.42
N GLU A 130 -4.73 13.53 -10.16
CA GLU A 130 -5.10 12.79 -11.35
C GLU A 130 -4.54 13.56 -12.57
N PRO A 131 -3.51 13.04 -13.24
CA PRO A 131 -2.70 13.80 -14.19
C PRO A 131 -3.34 13.99 -15.57
N ILE A 132 -4.38 13.24 -15.93
CA ILE A 132 -5.03 13.34 -17.25
C ILE A 132 -6.03 14.51 -17.26
N ALA A 133 -6.94 14.55 -16.29
CA ALA A 133 -7.91 15.63 -16.14
C ALA A 133 -7.42 16.76 -15.21
N GLN A 134 -6.20 16.65 -14.68
CA GLN A 134 -5.57 17.64 -13.79
C GLN A 134 -6.44 17.95 -12.57
N LYS A 135 -7.08 16.92 -12.02
CA LYS A 135 -7.94 17.02 -10.84
C LYS A 135 -7.18 16.58 -9.61
N ARG A 136 -7.53 17.14 -8.45
CA ARG A 136 -6.94 16.74 -7.17
C ARG A 136 -8.00 16.17 -6.25
N SER A 137 -7.77 14.96 -5.75
CA SER A 137 -8.64 14.32 -4.77
C SER A 137 -8.49 15.00 -3.40
N PRO A 138 -9.58 15.36 -2.70
CA PRO A 138 -9.47 15.96 -1.37
C PRO A 138 -8.95 14.96 -0.34
N LEU A 139 -8.14 15.43 0.61
CA LEU A 139 -7.72 14.64 1.78
C LEU A 139 -8.87 14.58 2.80
N LYS A 140 -9.81 13.65 2.58
CA LYS A 140 -10.94 13.37 3.48
C LYS A 140 -11.02 11.89 3.81
N HIS A 141 -11.70 11.54 4.89
CA HIS A 141 -11.89 10.15 5.30
C HIS A 141 -12.66 9.38 4.21
N TRP A 142 -12.31 8.11 3.95
CA TRP A 142 -12.87 7.31 2.84
C TRP A 142 -14.41 7.24 2.84
N LYS A 143 -15.05 7.28 4.02
CA LYS A 143 -16.51 7.33 4.19
C LYS A 143 -17.19 8.63 3.72
N GLU A 144 -16.42 9.68 3.46
CA GLU A 144 -16.94 10.97 2.96
C GLU A 144 -16.89 11.07 1.43
N PHE A 145 -16.36 10.05 0.75
CA PHE A 145 -16.51 9.92 -0.70
C PHE A 145 -17.89 9.34 -0.97
N ASP A 146 -18.75 10.14 -1.61
CA ASP A 146 -20.13 9.76 -1.95
C ASP A 146 -20.23 8.87 -3.21
N GLU A 147 -19.09 8.47 -3.79
CA GLU A 147 -18.97 7.84 -5.12
C GLU A 147 -18.71 6.32 -5.10
N LEU A 148 -18.90 5.64 -3.95
CA LEU A 148 -18.77 4.16 -3.84
C LEU A 148 -20.13 3.46 -3.74
#